data_AF-A0A7X7I744-F1
#
_entry.id   AF-A0A7X7I744-F1
#
_cell.length_a   1.000
_cell.length_b   1.000
_cell.length_c   1.000
_cell.angle_alpha   90.00
_cell.angle_beta   90.00
_cell.angle_gamma   90.00
#
_symmetry.space_group_name_H-M   'P 1'
#
loop_
_entity.id
_entity.type
_entity.pdbx_description
1 polymer ?
#
loop_
_entity_poly.entity_id
_entity_poly.type
_entity_poly.pdbx_seq_one_letter_code
_entity_poly.pdbx_strand_id
1 'polypeptide(L)'
;IFELYLNYAQWGKNIFGCEAASQFYFKKSSKDLNRMEAARLAAVLAMPSKLTPFHKTMFMNKRISTIATNLYYHKTIDAEAYFGMTGTIPPSKDSTSVPVERTRRQDSAERTSF
;
A
#
# COMPACT_ATOMS: atom_id res chain seq x y z
N ILE A 1 6.18 -9.19 -15.81
CA ILE A 1 6.63 -7.86 -15.32
C ILE A 1 6.42 -7.70 -13.80
N PHE A 2 5.30 -8.09 -13.19
CA PHE A 2 5.07 -7.87 -11.75
C PHE A 2 5.98 -8.70 -10.81
N GLU A 3 6.23 -9.96 -11.13
CA GLU A 3 7.16 -10.83 -10.39
C GLU A 3 8.57 -10.23 -10.32
N LEU A 4 9.08 -9.75 -11.45
CA LEU A 4 10.36 -9.06 -11.53
C LEU A 4 10.40 -7.82 -10.62
N TYR A 5 9.33 -7.03 -10.61
CA TYR A 5 9.23 -5.88 -9.71
C TYR A 5 9.33 -6.29 -8.23
N LEU A 6 8.58 -7.31 -7.82
CA LEU A 6 8.58 -7.76 -6.43
C LEU A 6 9.92 -8.33 -5.98
N ASN A 7 10.69 -8.93 -6.89
CA ASN A 7 12.02 -9.45 -6.62
C ASN A 7 13.10 -8.37 -6.49
N TYR A 8 12.95 -7.23 -7.17
CA TYR A 8 13.93 -6.13 -7.15
C TYR A 8 13.55 -4.97 -6.22
N ALA A 9 12.30 -4.88 -5.79
CA ALA A 9 11.86 -3.84 -4.86
C ALA A 9 12.67 -3.92 -3.55
N GLN A 10 13.06 -2.75 -3.03
CA GLN A 10 13.69 -2.63 -1.73
C GLN A 10 12.62 -2.51 -0.64
N TRP A 11 12.76 -3.28 0.43
CA TRP A 11 11.79 -3.35 1.56
C TRP A 11 12.40 -2.96 2.90
N GLY A 12 13.66 -2.51 2.89
CA GLY A 12 14.46 -2.16 4.06
C GLY A 12 15.92 -1.96 3.66
N LYS A 13 16.76 -1.54 4.61
CA LYS A 13 18.20 -1.40 4.37
C LYS A 13 18.78 -2.75 3.92
N ASN A 14 19.23 -2.82 2.68
CA ASN A 14 19.80 -4.01 2.03
C ASN A 14 18.85 -5.23 1.96
N ILE A 15 17.52 -5.02 1.98
CA ILE A 15 16.54 -6.08 1.82
C ILE A 15 15.83 -5.89 0.48
N PHE A 16 16.08 -6.81 -0.44
CA PHE A 16 15.51 -6.80 -1.80
C PHE A 16 14.71 -8.07 -2.03
N GLY A 17 13.53 -7.94 -2.63
CA GLY A 17 12.66 -9.08 -2.89
C GLY A 17 11.59 -9.28 -1.82
N CYS A 18 10.36 -9.59 -2.25
CA CYS A 18 9.24 -9.81 -1.34
C CYS A 18 9.45 -11.04 -0.45
N GLU A 19 10.01 -12.14 -0.98
CA GLU A 19 10.29 -13.36 -0.21
C GLU A 19 11.34 -13.08 0.87
N ALA A 20 12.46 -12.45 0.51
CA ALA A 20 13.51 -12.09 1.45
C ALA A 20 12.98 -11.16 2.56
N ALA A 21 12.12 -10.19 2.21
CA ALA A 21 11.50 -9.30 3.18
C ALA A 21 10.52 -10.05 4.11
N SER A 22 9.74 -10.99 3.58
CA SER A 22 8.81 -11.83 4.35
C SER A 22 9.55 -12.69 5.37
N GLN A 23 10.62 -13.34 4.93
CA GLN A 23 11.51 -14.16 5.77
C GLN A 23 12.22 -13.29 6.82
N PHE A 24 12.70 -12.10 6.43
CA PHE A 24 13.42 -11.21 7.32
C PHE A 24 12.54 -10.71 8.45
N TYR A 25 11.38 -10.11 8.12
CA TYR A 25 10.49 -9.47 9.10
C TYR A 25 9.62 -10.49 9.84
N PHE A 26 8.97 -11.41 9.13
CA PHE A 26 7.91 -12.25 9.71
C PHE A 26 8.32 -13.71 9.93
N LYS A 27 9.53 -14.11 9.52
CA LYS A 27 10.02 -15.51 9.60
C LYS A 27 9.07 -16.49 8.90
N LYS A 28 8.48 -16.05 7.80
CA LYS A 28 7.50 -16.78 7.00
C LYS A 28 7.85 -16.67 5.53
N SER A 29 7.44 -17.66 4.75
CA SER A 29 7.41 -17.49 3.30
C SER A 29 6.36 -16.45 2.92
N SER A 30 6.56 -15.74 1.82
CA SER A 30 5.63 -14.72 1.30
C SER A 30 4.21 -15.27 1.09
N LYS A 31 4.08 -16.57 0.77
CA LYS A 31 2.80 -17.27 0.63
C LYS A 31 2.07 -17.51 1.96
N ASP A 32 2.80 -17.54 3.07
CA ASP A 32 2.28 -17.85 4.41
C ASP A 32 1.97 -16.59 5.23
N LEU A 33 2.17 -15.41 4.64
CA LEU A 33 1.81 -14.14 5.26
C LEU A 33 0.29 -14.02 5.38
N ASN A 34 -0.16 -13.61 6.57
CA ASN A 34 -1.54 -13.20 6.72
C ASN A 34 -1.77 -11.82 6.06
N ARG A 35 -3.04 -11.45 5.86
CA ARG A 35 -3.42 -10.21 5.15
C ARG A 35 -2.83 -8.96 5.79
N MET A 36 -2.77 -8.91 7.13
CA MET A 36 -2.20 -7.78 7.86
C MET A 36 -0.69 -7.68 7.67
N GLU A 37 0.03 -8.80 7.72
CA GLU A 37 1.47 -8.87 7.47
C GLU A 37 1.79 -8.44 6.03
N ALA A 38 1.04 -8.95 5.05
CA ALA A 38 1.17 -8.57 3.65
C ALA A 38 0.88 -7.07 3.43
N ALA A 39 -0.18 -6.52 4.05
CA ALA A 39 -0.52 -5.10 3.94
C ALA A 39 0.52 -4.19 4.59
N ARG A 40 1.08 -4.60 5.74
CA ARG A 40 2.18 -3.88 6.39
C ARG A 40 3.43 -3.88 5.53
N LEU A 41 3.76 -5.03 4.92
CA LEU A 41 4.88 -5.13 4.02
C LEU A 41 4.68 -4.21 2.80
N ALA A 42 3.52 -4.29 2.15
CA ALA A 42 3.15 -3.43 1.02
C ALA A 42 3.16 -1.94 1.38
N ALA A 43 2.81 -1.56 2.60
CA ALA A 43 2.86 -0.18 3.07
C ALA A 43 4.30 0.37 3.15
N VAL A 44 5.30 -0.47 3.44
CA VAL A 44 6.72 -0.08 3.52
C VAL A 44 7.27 0.40 2.16
N LEU A 45 6.74 -0.11 1.04
CA LEU A 45 7.17 0.30 -0.30
C LEU A 45 7.06 1.82 -0.56
N ALA A 46 6.24 2.53 0.21
CA ALA A 46 6.16 3.98 0.11
C ALA A 46 7.45 4.68 0.57
N MET A 47 8.13 4.13 1.58
CA MET A 47 9.32 4.72 2.22
C MET A 47 10.27 3.62 2.74
N PRO A 48 10.82 2.76 1.88
CA PRO A 48 11.51 1.53 2.31
C PRO A 48 12.81 1.78 3.08
N SER A 49 13.45 2.94 2.92
CA SER A 49 14.64 3.33 3.70
C SER A 49 14.32 3.84 5.11
N LYS A 50 13.05 4.20 5.38
CA LYS A 50 12.63 4.85 6.63
C LYS A 50 11.65 4.02 7.45
N LEU A 51 10.93 3.09 6.81
CA LEU A 51 9.86 2.33 7.44
C LEU A 51 10.16 0.84 7.51
N THR A 52 9.62 0.19 8.54
CA THR A 52 9.58 -1.26 8.69
C THR A 52 8.11 -1.68 8.90
N PRO A 53 7.75 -2.94 8.64
CA PRO A 53 6.37 -3.42 8.82
C PRO A 53 5.86 -3.33 10.28
N PHE A 54 6.76 -3.13 11.24
CA PHE A 54 6.45 -3.06 12.66
C PHE A 54 6.20 -1.63 13.16
N HIS A 55 6.55 -0.60 12.39
CA HIS A 55 6.28 0.79 12.77
C HIS A 55 4.78 1.05 12.90
N LYS A 56 4.38 1.59 14.06
CA LYS A 56 2.99 1.98 14.38
C LYS A 56 2.81 3.49 14.23
N THR A 57 3.10 4.02 13.04
CA THR A 57 2.91 5.46 12.76
C THR A 57 1.53 5.73 12.17
N MET A 58 1.03 6.97 12.33
CA MET A 58 -0.21 7.40 11.68
C MET A 58 -0.16 7.22 10.16
N PHE A 59 1.02 7.45 9.56
CA PHE A 59 1.24 7.20 8.14
C PHE A 59 1.02 5.72 7.77
N MET A 60 1.63 4.79 8.52
CA MET A 60 1.48 3.35 8.27
C MET A 60 0.02 2.92 8.41
N ASN A 61 -0.66 3.36 9.48
CA ASN A 61 -2.07 3.02 9.71
C ASN A 61 -2.97 3.56 8.59
N LYS A 62 -2.74 4.81 8.15
CA LYS A 62 -3.47 5.40 7.01
C LYS A 62 -3.22 4.60 5.73
N ARG A 63 -1.97 4.21 5.46
CA ARG A 63 -1.58 3.42 4.29
C ARG A 63 -2.24 2.04 4.30
N ILE A 64 -2.24 1.35 5.44
CA ILE A 64 -2.90 0.04 5.62
C ILE A 64 -4.42 0.17 5.40
N SER A 65 -5.04 1.22 5.93
CA SER A 65 -6.47 1.50 5.71
C SER A 65 -6.78 1.76 4.23
N THR A 66 -5.93 2.50 3.51
CA THR A 66 -6.07 2.68 2.05
C THR A 66 -5.93 1.35 1.31
N ILE A 67 -4.95 0.51 1.67
CA ILE A 67 -4.78 -0.83 1.08
C ILE A 67 -6.03 -1.68 1.33
N ALA A 68 -6.52 -1.76 2.57
CA ALA A 68 -7.73 -2.52 2.92
C ALA A 68 -8.96 -2.01 2.15
N THR A 69 -9.10 -0.70 2.01
CA THR A 69 -10.18 -0.08 1.23
C THR A 69 -10.14 -0.49 -0.23
N ASN A 70 -8.96 -0.43 -0.86
CA ASN A 70 -8.79 -0.86 -2.24
C ASN A 70 -9.06 -2.35 -2.41
N LEU A 71 -8.56 -3.19 -1.49
CA LEU A 71 -8.81 -4.64 -1.50
C LEU A 71 -10.31 -4.94 -1.42
N TYR A 72 -11.04 -4.23 -0.56
CA TYR A 72 -12.48 -4.37 -0.41
C TYR A 72 -13.25 -3.96 -1.67
N TYR A 73 -12.92 -2.81 -2.27
CA TYR A 73 -13.55 -2.36 -3.52
C TYR A 73 -13.30 -3.32 -4.69
N HIS A 74 -12.11 -3.93 -4.76
CA HIS A 74 -11.79 -4.94 -5.76
C HIS A 74 -12.32 -6.35 -5.42
N LYS A 75 -13.15 -6.50 -4.37
CA LYS A 75 -13.76 -7.78 -3.94
C LYS A 75 -12.73 -8.87 -3.65
N THR A 76 -11.53 -8.49 -3.25
CA THR A 76 -10.45 -9.43 -2.87
C THR A 76 -10.53 -9.85 -1.40
N ILE A 77 -11.18 -9.03 -0.57
CA ILE A 77 -11.47 -9.29 0.84
C ILE A 77 -12.95 -8.99 1.13
N ASP A 78 -13.51 -9.68 2.13
CA ASP A 78 -14.86 -9.43 2.64
C ASP A 78 -14.86 -8.38 3.76
N ALA A 79 -16.06 -8.06 4.27
CA ALA A 79 -16.24 -7.07 5.32
C ALA A 79 -15.58 -7.51 6.65
N GLU A 80 -15.59 -8.80 6.94
CA GLU A 80 -14.95 -9.36 8.14
C GLU A 80 -13.43 -9.22 8.08
N ALA A 81 -12.80 -9.57 6.94
CA ALA A 81 -11.38 -9.37 6.74
C ALA A 81 -10.99 -7.89 6.72
N TYR A 82 -11.83 -7.01 6.16
CA TYR A 82 -11.61 -5.56 6.25
C TYR A 82 -11.59 -5.11 7.71
N PHE A 83 -12.59 -5.50 8.51
CA PHE A 83 -12.67 -5.16 9.92
C PHE A 83 -11.46 -5.71 10.71
N GLY A 84 -11.05 -6.95 10.44
CA GLY A 84 -9.84 -7.53 11.04
C GLY A 84 -8.55 -6.77 10.69
N MET A 85 -8.53 -6.06 9.56
CA MET A 85 -7.38 -5.25 9.16
C MET A 85 -7.39 -3.82 9.70
N THR A 86 -8.56 -3.19 9.82
CA THR A 86 -8.66 -1.75 10.13
C THR A 86 -9.23 -1.47 11.52
N GLY A 87 -9.94 -2.43 12.11
CA GLY A 87 -10.79 -2.22 13.29
C GLY A 87 -12.03 -1.39 13.01
N THR A 88 -12.33 -1.07 11.74
CA THR A 88 -13.47 -0.25 11.33
C THR A 88 -14.33 -0.97 10.32
N ILE A 89 -15.58 -0.52 10.19
CA ILE A 89 -16.52 -1.05 9.19
C ILE A 89 -16.08 -0.54 7.81
N PRO A 90 -16.15 -1.36 6.75
CA PRO A 90 -15.80 -0.93 5.40
C PRO A 90 -16.68 0.22 4.91
N PRO A 91 -16.15 1.11 4.05
CA PRO A 91 -16.93 2.17 3.46
C PRO A 91 -18.09 1.60 2.62
N SER A 92 -19.19 2.36 2.54
CA SER A 92 -20.33 1.99 1.69
C SER A 92 -19.86 1.84 0.23
N LYS A 93 -20.32 0.76 -0.42
CA LYS A 93 -19.97 0.44 -1.82
C LYS A 93 -20.39 1.54 -2.79
N ASP A 94 -21.36 2.37 -2.42
CA ASP A 94 -21.91 3.45 -3.25
C ASP A 94 -21.08 4.74 -3.20
N SER A 95 -20.02 4.79 -2.38
CA SER A 95 -19.13 5.96 -2.26
C SER A 95 -18.04 6.06 -3.32
N THR A 96 -18.04 5.19 -4.34
CA THR A 96 -17.06 5.18 -5.44
C THR A 96 -17.32 6.26 -6.50
N SER A 97 -17.48 7.52 -6.09
CA SER A 97 -17.07 8.66 -6.93
C SER A 97 -15.61 8.96 -6.61
N VAL A 98 -14.72 8.27 -7.32
CA VAL A 98 -13.28 8.52 -7.25
C VAL A 98 -13.02 9.99 -7.66
N PRO A 99 -12.53 10.91 -6.80
CA PRO A 99 -12.00 12.18 -7.28
C PRO A 99 -10.56 11.91 -7.72
N VAL A 100 -10.39 11.47 -8.96
CA VAL A 100 -9.08 11.52 -9.64
C VAL A 100 -9.09 12.77 -10.51
N GLU A 101 -9.17 13.93 -9.88
CA GLU A 101 -8.74 15.18 -10.50
C GLU A 101 -7.34 15.46 -9.96
N ARG A 102 -6.33 14.84 -10.56
CA ARG A 102 -4.97 15.37 -10.43
C ARG A 102 -5.00 16.68 -11.16
N THR A 103 -5.00 17.80 -10.43
CA THR A 103 -4.76 19.13 -10.97
C THR A 103 -3.56 19.07 -11.91
N ARG A 104 -3.84 18.98 -13.20
CA ARG A 104 -2.89 19.29 -14.26
C ARG A 104 -2.58 20.76 -14.04
N ARG A 105 -1.46 21.05 -13.38
CA ARG A 105 -0.80 22.34 -13.54
C ARG A 105 -0.57 22.46 -15.04
N GLN A 106 -1.47 23.17 -15.72
CA GLN A 106 -1.11 23.84 -16.95
C GLN A 106 -0.09 24.88 -16.54
N ASP A 107 1.18 24.48 -16.60
CA ASP A 107 2.24 25.38 -17.01
C ASP A 107 1.88 25.85 -18.43
N SER A 108 0.99 26.81 -18.54
CA SER A 108 0.91 27.70 -19.70
C SER A 108 1.80 28.88 -19.39
N ALA A 109 3.05 28.74 -19.79
CA ALA A 109 3.95 29.83 -20.02
C ALA A 109 3.25 30.85 -20.93
N GLU A 110 2.75 31.93 -20.36
CA GLU A 110 2.52 33.17 -21.09
C GLU A 110 3.90 33.75 -21.41
N ARG A 111 4.45 33.28 -22.53
CA ARG A 111 5.42 34.03 -23.33
C ARG A 111 4.67 34.56 -24.55
N THR A 112 4.96 35.83 -24.88
CA THR A 112 4.68 36.57 -26.13
C THR A 112 3.20 36.94 -26.31
N SER A 113 2.76 38.18 -26.57
CA SER A 113 3.36 39.49 -26.92
C SER A 113 2.19 40.49 -26.83
N PHE A 114 2.29 41.68 -26.21
CA PHE A 114 2.71 42.96 -26.79
C PHE A 114 2.65 44.01 -25.68
#